data_AF-A0A924Y581-F1
#
_entry.id   AF-A0A924Y581-F1
#
_cell.length_a   1.000
_cell.length_b   1.000
_cell.length_c   1.000
_cell.angle_alpha   90.00
_cell.angle_beta   90.00
_cell.angle_gamma   90.00
#
_symmetry.space_group_name_H-M   'P 1'
#
loop_
_entity.id
_entity.type
_entity.pdbx_description
1 polymer ?
#
loop_
_entity_poly.entity_id
_entity_poly.type
_entity_poly.pdbx_seq_one_letter_code
_entity_poly.pdbx_strand_id
1 'polypeptide(L)'
;SGGYYISTPARWIVAQPGTITGSIGVLRFKPVIGGVYEKVRGHVVEFGRGTNANIFSDAAPFTDEQRAWIRRSVEHIYKQFVEHVARGRNLTPEAVDAVGGGRVWTGKQAKEFGLVDELGDLQAALKKARQLANLPADAPAHVVIGKGKPLPPQLAEAVNPAASVQYALENVRALSGITLALMEVQSAEF
;
A
#
# COMPACT_ATOMS: atom_id res chain seq x y z
N SER A 1 3.62 6.74 -0.63
CA SER A 1 3.82 5.34 -0.23
C SER A 1 3.31 4.47 -1.37
N GLY A 2 2.89 3.23 -1.12
CA GLY A 2 2.43 2.28 -2.15
C GLY A 2 1.41 2.85 -3.14
N GLY A 3 0.45 3.67 -2.70
CA GLY A 3 -0.53 4.31 -3.58
C GLY A 3 0.08 5.22 -4.66
N TYR A 4 1.11 5.98 -4.31
CA TYR A 4 1.85 6.77 -5.30
C TYR A 4 2.76 5.88 -6.15
N TYR A 5 3.38 4.85 -5.54
CA TYR A 5 4.22 3.88 -6.26
C TYR A 5 3.47 3.24 -7.44
N ILE A 6 2.25 2.75 -7.22
CA ILE A 6 1.42 2.13 -8.29
C ILE A 6 0.94 3.13 -9.34
N SER A 7 0.97 4.42 -9.02
CA SER A 7 0.59 5.50 -9.94
C SER A 7 1.75 5.91 -10.86
N THR A 8 3.01 5.63 -10.48
CA THR A 8 4.20 6.03 -11.25
C THR A 8 4.25 5.54 -12.71
N PRO A 9 3.72 4.37 -13.09
CA PRO A 9 3.72 3.92 -14.49
C PRO A 9 2.66 4.61 -15.37
N ALA A 10 1.75 5.41 -14.78
CA ALA A 10 0.70 6.08 -15.53
C ALA A 10 1.28 7.12 -16.50
N ARG A 11 0.73 7.20 -17.72
CA ARG A 11 1.09 8.23 -18.71
C ARG A 11 0.67 9.64 -18.28
N TRP A 12 -0.31 9.74 -17.39
CA TRP A 12 -0.77 11.00 -16.83
C TRP A 12 -1.39 10.77 -15.44
N ILE A 13 -1.04 11.61 -14.48
CA ILE A 13 -1.53 11.59 -13.10
C ILE A 13 -2.30 12.88 -12.85
N VAL A 14 -3.56 12.73 -12.45
CA VAL A 14 -4.43 13.83 -12.01
C VAL A 14 -4.62 13.73 -10.51
N ALA A 15 -4.57 14.87 -9.81
CA ALA A 15 -4.89 14.95 -8.39
C ALA A 15 -5.75 16.17 -8.09
N GLN A 16 -6.64 16.09 -7.09
CA GLN A 16 -7.32 17.30 -6.61
C GLN A 16 -6.31 18.17 -5.84
N PRO A 17 -6.51 19.51 -5.75
CA PRO A 17 -5.61 20.38 -5.01
C PRO A 17 -5.35 19.92 -3.56
N GLY A 18 -6.39 19.39 -2.90
CA GLY A 18 -6.35 18.87 -1.53
C GLY A 18 -6.02 17.38 -1.40
N THR A 19 -5.71 16.66 -2.49
CA THR A 19 -5.28 15.25 -2.42
C THR A 19 -4.04 15.14 -1.54
N ILE A 20 -4.00 14.16 -0.65
CA ILE A 20 -2.78 13.80 0.09
C ILE A 20 -2.05 12.72 -0.70
N THR A 21 -0.84 13.04 -1.17
CA THR A 21 -0.02 12.14 -1.99
C THR A 21 1.46 12.23 -1.59
N GLY A 22 2.35 11.68 -2.42
CA GLY A 22 3.77 11.59 -2.14
C GLY A 22 4.05 10.43 -1.19
N SER A 23 4.65 10.72 -0.03
CA SER A 23 5.14 9.71 0.92
C SER A 23 6.09 8.71 0.23
N ILE A 24 6.95 9.22 -0.64
CA ILE A 24 7.97 8.44 -1.33
C ILE A 24 9.01 8.08 -0.27
N GLY A 25 8.92 6.86 0.25
CA GLY A 25 9.63 6.44 1.44
C GLY A 25 9.31 5.00 1.80
N VAL A 26 10.18 4.40 2.62
CA VAL A 26 10.07 3.02 3.07
C VAL A 26 10.25 3.00 4.59
N LEU A 27 9.32 2.37 5.28
CA LEU A 27 9.40 2.12 6.71
C LEU A 27 9.35 0.62 6.95
N ARG A 28 10.19 0.14 7.86
CA ARG A 28 10.07 -1.20 8.41
C ARG A 28 9.98 -1.10 9.93
N PHE A 29 9.00 -1.77 10.50
CA PHE A 29 8.81 -1.84 11.94
C PHE A 29 8.77 -3.29 12.41
N LYS A 30 9.15 -3.51 13.66
CA LYS A 30 9.07 -4.79 14.34
C LYS A 30 8.74 -4.52 15.82
N PRO A 31 7.61 -5.02 16.34
CA PRO A 31 7.34 -4.95 17.77
C PRO A 31 8.29 -5.86 18.53
N VAL A 32 8.71 -5.45 19.73
CA VAL A 32 9.52 -6.27 20.64
C VAL A 32 8.75 -6.38 21.95
N ILE A 33 8.12 -7.52 22.18
CA ILE A 33 7.22 -7.79 23.32
C ILE A 33 7.70 -8.96 24.19
N GLY A 34 8.97 -9.34 24.10
CA GLY A 34 9.58 -10.38 24.96
C GLY A 34 9.26 -10.22 26.45
N GLY A 35 9.34 -9.01 26.97
CA GLY A 35 9.00 -8.73 28.38
C GLY A 35 7.52 -8.92 28.75
N VAL A 36 6.60 -8.98 27.77
CA VAL A 36 5.20 -9.36 28.00
C VAL A 36 5.09 -10.87 28.22
N TYR A 37 5.78 -11.67 27.41
CA TYR A 37 5.81 -13.13 27.57
C TYR A 37 6.31 -13.53 28.96
N GLU A 38 7.38 -12.89 29.43
CA GLU A 38 7.90 -13.10 30.79
C GLU A 38 6.85 -12.83 31.88
N LYS A 39 6.09 -11.72 31.76
CA LYS A 39 5.07 -11.33 32.74
C LYS A 39 3.90 -12.31 32.80
N VAL A 40 3.53 -12.91 31.67
CA VAL A 40 2.44 -13.90 31.60
C VAL A 40 2.92 -15.34 31.78
N ARG A 41 4.21 -15.53 32.08
CA ARG A 41 4.87 -16.85 32.16
C ARG A 41 4.70 -17.66 30.86
N GLY A 42 4.64 -16.96 29.73
CA GLY A 42 4.64 -17.54 28.40
C GLY A 42 6.08 -17.87 27.98
N HIS A 43 6.27 -19.06 27.42
CA HIS A 43 7.56 -19.49 26.87
C HIS A 43 7.49 -19.50 25.36
N VAL A 44 8.34 -18.71 24.71
CA VAL A 44 8.51 -18.74 23.25
C VAL A 44 9.62 -19.75 22.94
N VAL A 45 9.29 -20.79 22.18
CA VAL A 45 10.24 -21.79 21.70
C VAL A 45 10.24 -21.72 20.18
N GLU A 46 11.42 -21.54 19.59
CA GLU A 46 11.57 -21.35 18.15
C GLU A 46 12.41 -22.48 17.54
N PHE A 47 11.92 -23.05 16.45
CA PHE A 47 12.63 -24.05 15.67
C PHE A 47 12.86 -23.48 14.27
N GLY A 48 14.11 -23.36 13.85
CA GLY A 48 14.46 -22.76 12.57
C GLY A 48 15.75 -23.33 11.99
N ARG A 49 15.78 -23.47 10.67
CA ARG A 49 16.96 -23.88 9.92
C ARG A 49 17.64 -22.64 9.34
N GLY A 50 18.31 -21.87 10.19
CA GLY A 50 19.12 -20.71 9.79
C GLY A 50 19.21 -19.61 10.84
N THR A 51 20.35 -18.93 10.91
CA THR A 51 20.66 -17.90 11.92
C THR A 51 19.66 -16.74 11.96
N ASN A 52 19.01 -16.43 10.84
CA ASN A 52 18.04 -15.34 10.71
C ASN A 52 16.62 -15.83 10.36
N ALA A 53 16.33 -17.13 10.54
CA ALA A 53 15.02 -17.71 10.20
C ALA A 53 13.86 -17.07 11.00
N ASN A 54 14.17 -16.53 12.17
CA ASN A 54 13.27 -15.86 13.11
C ASN A 54 13.55 -14.35 13.21
N ILE A 55 14.19 -13.72 12.22
CA ILE A 55 14.63 -12.30 12.31
C ILE A 55 13.52 -11.33 12.73
N PHE A 56 12.26 -11.61 12.35
CA PHE A 56 11.08 -10.81 12.74
C PHE A 56 10.34 -11.29 14.00
N SER A 57 10.87 -12.26 14.74
CA SER A 57 10.31 -12.71 16.01
C SER A 57 10.16 -11.57 17.00
N ASP A 58 8.95 -11.37 17.52
CA ASP A 58 8.65 -10.30 18.46
C ASP A 58 9.20 -10.54 19.89
N ALA A 59 9.75 -11.73 20.15
CA ALA A 59 10.32 -12.10 21.44
C ALA A 59 11.62 -11.35 21.76
N ALA A 60 12.38 -10.90 20.75
CA ALA A 60 13.68 -10.27 20.94
C ALA A 60 13.94 -9.10 19.98
N PRO A 61 14.74 -8.10 20.39
CA PRO A 61 15.21 -7.07 19.47
C PRO A 61 16.10 -7.68 18.39
N PHE A 62 16.29 -6.95 17.29
CA PHE A 62 17.32 -7.31 16.31
C PHE A 62 18.71 -7.35 16.96
N THR A 63 19.60 -8.21 16.48
CA THR A 63 21.05 -8.07 16.73
C THR A 63 21.62 -6.89 15.94
N ASP A 64 22.87 -6.48 16.20
CA ASP A 64 23.52 -5.43 15.39
C ASP A 64 23.66 -5.81 13.92
N GLU A 65 24.00 -7.07 13.64
CA GLU A 65 24.11 -7.58 12.29
C GLU A 65 22.74 -7.56 11.58
N GLN A 66 21.69 -8.01 12.25
CA GLN A 66 20.33 -7.97 11.73
C GLN A 66 19.86 -6.52 11.50
N ARG A 67 20.13 -5.60 12.44
CA ARG A 67 19.85 -4.17 12.26
C ARG A 67 20.53 -3.60 11.02
N ALA A 68 21.81 -3.89 10.83
CA ALA A 68 22.57 -3.41 9.69
C ALA A 68 22.01 -3.98 8.37
N TRP A 69 21.63 -5.26 8.36
CA TRP A 69 20.98 -5.88 7.21
C TRP A 69 19.62 -5.25 6.88
N ILE A 70 18.78 -5.04 7.90
CA ILE A 70 17.48 -4.39 7.74
C ILE A 70 17.63 -2.97 7.20
N ARG A 71 18.60 -2.19 7.71
CA ARG A 71 18.89 -0.84 7.23
C ARG A 71 19.25 -0.84 5.74
N ARG A 72 20.18 -1.70 5.31
CA ARG A 72 20.54 -1.85 3.89
C ARG A 72 19.35 -2.25 3.02
N SER A 73 18.47 -3.13 3.52
CA SER A 73 17.25 -3.51 2.81
C SER A 73 16.30 -2.31 2.62
N VAL A 74 16.10 -1.48 3.66
CA VAL A 74 15.27 -0.28 3.56
C VAL A 74 15.87 0.74 2.58
N GLU A 75 17.17 0.99 2.64
CA GLU A 75 17.89 1.88 1.72
C GLU A 75 17.78 1.40 0.26
N HIS A 76 17.93 0.09 0.04
CA HIS A 76 17.79 -0.50 -1.30
C HIS A 76 16.39 -0.31 -1.87
N ILE A 77 15.34 -0.62 -1.10
CA ILE A 77 13.95 -0.46 -1.56
C ILE A 77 13.63 1.02 -1.78
N TYR A 78 14.13 1.91 -0.93
CA TYR A 78 13.94 3.35 -1.10
C TYR A 78 14.58 3.84 -2.41
N LYS A 79 15.81 3.42 -2.71
CA LYS A 79 16.49 3.74 -3.97
C LYS A 79 15.67 3.27 -5.18
N GLN A 80 15.14 2.05 -5.15
CA GLN A 80 14.27 1.55 -6.22
C GLN A 80 12.99 2.39 -6.38
N PHE A 81 12.38 2.84 -5.28
CA PHE A 81 11.22 3.72 -5.34
C PHE A 81 11.58 5.06 -6.01
N VAL A 82 12.68 5.70 -5.58
CA VAL A 82 13.18 6.93 -6.19
C VAL A 82 13.42 6.75 -7.69
N GLU A 83 14.06 5.66 -8.11
CA GLU A 83 14.31 5.35 -9.52
C GLU A 83 13.02 5.16 -10.33
N HIS A 84 12.01 4.48 -9.80
CA HIS A 84 10.72 4.31 -10.48
C HIS A 84 9.98 5.63 -10.65
N VAL A 85 9.97 6.48 -9.61
CA VAL A 85 9.37 7.82 -9.70
C VAL A 85 10.13 8.67 -10.70
N ALA A 86 11.46 8.71 -10.62
CA ALA A 86 12.32 9.46 -11.54
C ALA A 86 12.02 9.10 -13.00
N ARG A 87 11.97 7.80 -13.31
CA ARG A 87 11.63 7.30 -14.64
C ARG A 87 10.20 7.65 -15.07
N GLY A 88 9.21 7.39 -14.22
CA GLY A 88 7.80 7.62 -14.56
C GLY A 88 7.42 9.10 -14.68
N ARG A 89 8.17 9.99 -14.01
CA ARG A 89 7.91 11.43 -13.97
C ARG A 89 8.88 12.26 -14.80
N ASN A 90 9.84 11.60 -15.46
CA ASN A 90 10.93 12.25 -16.20
C ASN A 90 11.69 13.29 -15.34
N LEU A 91 12.01 12.90 -14.11
CA LEU A 91 12.78 13.68 -13.13
C LEU A 91 14.14 13.01 -12.89
N THR A 92 15.10 13.76 -12.36
CA THR A 92 16.33 13.13 -11.87
C THR A 92 16.09 12.45 -10.51
N PRO A 93 16.83 11.38 -10.18
CA PRO A 93 16.76 10.77 -8.85
C PRO A 93 16.98 11.78 -7.71
N GLU A 94 17.87 12.75 -7.90
CA GLU A 94 18.18 13.80 -6.91
C GLU A 94 16.99 14.73 -6.68
N ALA A 95 16.26 15.10 -7.75
CA ALA A 95 15.05 15.92 -7.64
C ALA A 95 13.95 15.17 -6.89
N VAL A 96 13.81 13.87 -7.14
CA VAL A 96 12.86 13.02 -6.43
C VAL A 96 13.24 12.84 -4.96
N ASP A 97 14.53 12.62 -4.66
CA ASP A 97 15.01 12.46 -3.29
C ASP A 97 14.84 13.75 -2.46
N ALA A 98 15.05 14.92 -3.08
CA ALA A 98 14.82 16.22 -2.46
C ALA A 98 13.36 16.39 -1.96
N VAL A 99 12.38 15.81 -2.65
CA VAL A 99 10.96 15.83 -2.24
C VAL A 99 10.50 14.50 -1.61
N GLY A 100 11.40 13.53 -1.48
CA GLY A 100 11.14 12.18 -0.97
C GLY A 100 11.24 12.05 0.55
N GLY A 101 11.94 11.01 1.03
CA GLY A 101 12.18 10.79 2.46
C GLY A 101 10.92 10.57 3.32
N GLY A 102 9.82 10.10 2.72
CA GLY A 102 8.56 9.84 3.40
C GLY A 102 7.64 11.05 3.59
N ARG A 103 8.02 12.24 3.13
CA ARG A 103 7.21 13.46 3.22
C ARG A 103 5.90 13.34 2.44
N VAL A 104 4.81 13.85 3.00
CA VAL A 104 3.49 13.94 2.35
C VAL A 104 3.31 15.31 1.71
N TRP A 105 2.60 15.34 0.58
CA TRP A 105 2.35 16.55 -0.19
C TRP A 105 0.88 16.68 -0.53
N THR A 106 0.38 17.92 -0.58
CA THR A 106 -0.91 18.21 -1.22
C THR A 106 -0.80 18.00 -2.73
N GLY A 107 -1.92 17.77 -3.42
CA GLY A 107 -1.94 17.63 -4.88
C GLY A 107 -1.38 18.88 -5.58
N LYS A 108 -1.63 20.07 -5.02
CA LYS A 108 -1.05 21.33 -5.51
C LYS A 108 0.48 21.33 -5.44
N GLN A 109 1.06 21.02 -4.27
CA GLN A 109 2.51 20.91 -4.09
C GLN A 109 3.10 19.80 -4.97
N ALA A 110 2.44 18.64 -5.05
CA ALA A 110 2.89 17.53 -5.87
C ALA A 110 2.96 17.92 -7.36
N LYS A 111 2.05 18.76 -7.85
CA LYS A 111 2.14 19.32 -9.20
C LYS A 111 3.32 20.27 -9.35
N GLU A 112 3.55 21.15 -8.38
CA GLU A 112 4.72 22.07 -8.38
C GLU A 112 6.05 21.29 -8.43
N PHE A 113 6.11 20.10 -7.81
CA PHE A 113 7.28 19.21 -7.83
C PHE A 113 7.34 18.24 -9.03
N GLY A 114 6.39 18.30 -9.96
CA GLY A 114 6.33 17.38 -11.12
C GLY A 114 5.88 15.95 -10.79
N LEU A 115 5.47 15.68 -9.55
CA LEU A 115 4.94 14.39 -9.11
C LEU A 115 3.53 14.11 -9.66
N VAL A 116 2.79 15.14 -10.04
CA VAL A 116 1.45 15.09 -10.65
C VAL A 116 1.44 15.97 -11.89
N ASP A 117 0.72 15.57 -12.94
CA ASP A 117 0.65 16.34 -14.20
C ASP A 117 -0.42 17.44 -14.15
N GLU A 118 -1.58 17.13 -13.55
CA GLU A 118 -2.75 17.98 -13.64
C GLU A 118 -3.53 18.06 -12.33
N LEU A 119 -4.09 19.24 -12.05
CA LEU A 119 -5.04 19.41 -10.97
C LEU A 119 -6.44 19.22 -11.53
N GLY A 120 -7.20 18.30 -10.95
CA GLY A 120 -8.53 17.96 -11.42
C GLY A 120 -9.13 16.81 -10.64
N ASP A 121 -10.30 16.38 -11.10
CA ASP A 121 -11.04 15.26 -10.54
C ASP A 121 -11.02 14.05 -11.49
N LEU A 122 -11.89 13.08 -11.22
CA LEU A 122 -12.06 11.91 -12.07
C LEU A 122 -12.49 12.27 -13.51
N GLN A 123 -13.28 13.33 -13.70
CA GLN A 123 -13.73 13.74 -15.04
C GLN A 123 -12.56 14.27 -15.86
N ALA A 124 -11.67 15.05 -15.24
CA ALA A 124 -10.42 15.47 -15.87
C ALA A 124 -9.54 14.26 -16.25
N ALA A 125 -9.42 13.28 -15.36
CA ALA A 125 -8.68 12.04 -15.64
C ALA A 125 -9.27 11.24 -16.81
N LEU A 126 -10.60 11.05 -16.85
CA LEU A 126 -11.29 10.36 -17.94
C LEU A 126 -11.14 11.10 -19.27
N LYS A 127 -11.29 12.44 -19.25
CA LYS A 127 -11.08 13.28 -20.43
C LYS A 127 -9.66 13.10 -20.98
N LYS A 128 -8.65 13.13 -20.11
CA LYS A 128 -7.26 12.92 -20.51
C LYS A 128 -7.03 11.51 -21.04
N ALA A 129 -7.58 10.48 -20.39
CA ALA A 129 -7.48 9.11 -20.85
C ALA A 129 -8.05 8.93 -22.27
N ARG A 130 -9.23 9.50 -22.56
CA ARG A 130 -9.81 9.50 -23.92
C ARG A 130 -8.89 10.16 -24.94
N GLN A 131 -8.31 11.32 -24.60
CA GLN A 131 -7.36 12.02 -25.47
C GLN A 131 -6.11 11.17 -25.75
N LEU A 132 -5.52 10.56 -24.72
CA LEU A 132 -4.33 9.72 -24.87
C LEU A 132 -4.58 8.44 -25.67
N ALA A 133 -5.82 7.97 -25.68
CA ALA A 133 -6.29 6.80 -26.43
C ALA A 133 -6.84 7.16 -27.83
N ASN A 134 -6.85 8.43 -28.22
CA ASN A 134 -7.46 8.94 -29.46
C ASN A 134 -8.95 8.55 -29.62
N LEU A 135 -9.72 8.60 -28.52
CA LEU A 135 -11.16 8.34 -28.51
C LEU A 135 -11.98 9.63 -28.57
N PRO A 136 -13.24 9.58 -29.06
CA PRO A 136 -14.18 10.70 -28.96
C PRO A 136 -14.36 11.18 -27.52
N ALA A 137 -14.66 12.48 -27.34
CA ALA A 137 -14.77 13.10 -26.01
C ALA A 137 -15.89 12.50 -25.14
N ASP A 138 -16.95 11.99 -25.79
CA ASP A 138 -18.14 11.38 -25.22
C ASP A 138 -18.07 9.85 -25.15
N ALA A 139 -16.93 9.23 -25.52
CA ALA A 139 -16.76 7.79 -25.46
C ALA A 139 -17.13 7.25 -24.06
N PRO A 140 -18.03 6.26 -23.94
CA PRO A 140 -18.54 5.83 -22.65
C PRO A 140 -17.44 5.22 -21.78
N ALA A 141 -17.51 5.47 -20.47
CA ALA A 141 -16.64 4.85 -19.48
C ALA A 141 -17.49 3.91 -18.62
N HIS A 142 -17.07 2.66 -18.51
CA HIS A 142 -17.74 1.65 -17.70
C HIS A 142 -16.83 1.24 -16.55
N VAL A 143 -17.35 1.24 -15.34
CA VAL A 143 -16.66 0.66 -14.19
C VAL A 143 -16.73 -0.86 -14.32
N VAL A 144 -15.60 -1.49 -14.61
CA VAL A 144 -15.49 -2.95 -14.60
C VAL A 144 -15.04 -3.37 -13.22
N ILE A 145 -16.00 -3.77 -12.37
CA ILE A 145 -15.67 -4.45 -11.12
C ILE A 145 -15.38 -5.90 -11.49
N GLY A 146 -14.10 -6.26 -11.53
CA GLY A 146 -13.70 -7.65 -11.72
C GLY A 146 -14.30 -8.51 -10.61
N LYS A 147 -14.98 -9.60 -10.96
CA LYS A 147 -15.27 -10.68 -10.00
C LYS A 147 -13.92 -11.25 -9.58
N GLY A 148 -13.39 -10.77 -8.46
CA GLY A 148 -12.12 -11.26 -7.92
C GLY A 148 -12.20 -12.78 -7.81
N LYS A 149 -11.19 -13.49 -8.31
CA LYS A 149 -11.01 -14.89 -7.89
C LYS A 149 -10.73 -14.84 -6.38
N PRO A 150 -11.32 -15.72 -5.56
CA PRO A 150 -11.02 -15.76 -4.14
C PRO A 150 -9.51 -15.84 -3.94
N LEU A 151 -9.00 -15.06 -2.98
CA LEU A 151 -7.59 -15.06 -2.63
C LEU A 151 -7.16 -16.49 -2.29
N PRO A 152 -6.00 -16.98 -2.75
CA PRO A 152 -5.44 -18.23 -2.29
C PRO A 152 -5.36 -18.25 -0.75
N PRO A 153 -5.73 -19.36 -0.08
CA PRO A 153 -5.79 -19.43 1.37
C PRO A 153 -4.48 -18.99 2.06
N GLN A 154 -3.33 -19.28 1.44
CA GLN A 154 -2.01 -18.92 1.98
C GLN A 154 -1.79 -17.40 2.07
N LEU A 155 -2.46 -16.60 1.24
CA LEU A 155 -2.38 -15.13 1.29
C LEU A 155 -3.32 -14.54 2.34
N ALA A 156 -4.44 -15.19 2.64
CA ALA A 156 -5.37 -14.73 3.69
C ALA A 156 -4.78 -14.93 5.10
N GLU A 157 -4.07 -16.03 5.32
CA GLU A 157 -3.38 -16.34 6.59
C GLU A 157 -2.24 -15.35 6.91
N ALA A 158 -1.57 -14.83 5.87
CA ALA A 158 -0.41 -13.94 6.02
C ALA A 158 -0.77 -12.49 6.40
N VAL A 159 -2.04 -12.07 6.28
CA VAL A 159 -2.40 -10.65 6.32
C VAL A 159 -2.95 -10.21 7.68
N ASN A 160 -3.72 -11.04 8.40
CA ASN A 160 -4.22 -10.80 9.78
C ASN A 160 -5.11 -12.00 10.23
N PRO A 161 -5.16 -12.44 11.49
CA PRO A 161 -6.22 -13.34 11.99
C PRO A 161 -7.67 -12.82 11.78
N ALA A 162 -7.90 -11.52 11.65
CA ALA A 162 -9.20 -10.99 11.22
C ALA A 162 -9.50 -11.29 9.73
N ALA A 163 -8.46 -11.40 8.89
CA ALA A 163 -8.60 -11.70 7.48
C ALA A 163 -8.98 -13.17 7.23
N SER A 164 -8.62 -14.10 8.12
CA SER A 164 -9.06 -15.50 8.02
C SER A 164 -10.53 -15.68 8.36
N VAL A 165 -11.06 -14.91 9.32
CA VAL A 165 -12.51 -14.84 9.61
C VAL A 165 -13.26 -14.21 8.44
N GLN A 166 -12.73 -13.13 7.88
CA GLN A 166 -13.32 -12.47 6.71
C GLN A 166 -13.30 -13.36 5.47
N TYR A 167 -12.21 -14.11 5.26
CA TYR A 167 -12.11 -15.15 4.23
C TYR A 167 -13.14 -16.28 4.43
N ALA A 168 -13.34 -16.75 5.67
CA ALA A 168 -14.36 -17.75 5.95
C ALA A 168 -15.77 -17.22 5.60
N LEU A 169 -16.08 -15.97 5.97
CA LEU A 169 -17.36 -15.33 5.66
C LEU A 169 -17.56 -15.10 4.15
N GLU A 170 -16.52 -14.68 3.44
CA GLU A 170 -16.57 -14.45 1.98
C GLU A 170 -16.75 -15.76 1.21
N ASN A 171 -16.11 -16.85 1.64
CA ASN A 171 -16.29 -18.16 1.01
C ASN A 171 -17.66 -18.79 1.31
N VAL A 172 -18.20 -18.60 2.51
CA VAL A 172 -19.58 -19.01 2.85
C VAL A 172 -20.59 -18.23 2.00
N ARG A 173 -20.37 -16.92 1.75
CA ARG A 173 -21.19 -16.12 0.84
C ARG A 173 -21.11 -16.59 -0.61
N ALA A 174 -19.90 -16.91 -1.08
CA ALA A 174 -19.68 -17.40 -2.44
C ALA A 174 -20.28 -18.79 -2.69
N LEU A 175 -20.35 -19.66 -1.66
CA LEU A 175 -20.85 -21.04 -1.77
C LEU A 175 -22.37 -21.16 -1.51
N SER A 176 -22.96 -20.29 -0.70
CA SER A 176 -24.38 -20.40 -0.32
C SER A 176 -25.34 -19.68 -1.28
N GLY A 177 -24.87 -18.72 -2.09
CA GLY A 177 -25.74 -17.93 -2.98
C GLY A 177 -26.80 -17.08 -2.26
N ILE A 178 -26.79 -17.04 -0.92
CA ILE A 178 -27.72 -16.25 -0.11
C ILE A 178 -27.12 -14.87 0.09
N THR A 179 -27.76 -13.85 -0.49
CA THR A 179 -27.55 -12.46 -0.10
C THR A 179 -28.12 -12.28 1.31
N LEU A 180 -27.28 -12.41 2.35
CA LEU A 180 -27.62 -11.85 3.65
C LEU A 180 -27.54 -10.33 3.53
N ALA A 181 -28.70 -9.68 3.43
CA ALA A 181 -28.82 -8.25 3.66
C ALA A 181 -28.32 -7.97 5.08
N LEU A 182 -27.13 -7.39 5.19
CA LEU A 182 -26.74 -6.70 6.41
C LEU A 182 -27.66 -5.48 6.49
N MET A 183 -28.64 -5.52 7.39
CA MET A 183 -29.33 -4.31 7.82
C MET A 183 -28.27 -3.34 8.30
N GLU A 184 -28.16 -2.20 7.61
CA GLU A 184 -27.55 -1.02 8.19
C GLU A 184 -28.29 -0.72 9.50
N VAL A 185 -27.58 -0.86 10.61
CA VAL A 185 -28.01 -0.23 11.86
C VAL A 185 -27.82 1.26 11.63
N GLN A 186 -28.89 1.94 11.23
CA GLN A 186 -29.01 3.38 11.46
C GLN A 186 -28.85 3.60 12.96
N SER A 187 -27.69 4.12 13.37
CA SER A 187 -27.59 4.77 14.67
C SER A 187 -28.34 6.10 14.54
N ALA A 188 -29.54 6.11 15.09
CA ALA A 188 -30.37 7.27 15.29
C ALA A 188 -29.64 8.34 16.11
N GLU A 189 -30.06 9.58 15.86
CA GLU A 189 -29.75 10.79 16.61
C GLU A 189 -29.79 10.58 18.13
N PHE A 190 -28.79 11.11 18.82
CA PHE A 190 -28.93 11.92 20.05
C PHE A 190 -27.78 12.94 20.08
#